data_AF-A0A0A6UDA4-F1
#
_entry.id   AF-A0A0A6UDA4-F1
#
_cell.length_a   1.000
_cell.length_b   1.000
_cell.length_c   1.000
_cell.angle_alpha   90.00
_cell.angle_beta   90.00
_cell.angle_gamma   90.00
#
_symmetry.space_group_name_H-M   'P 1'
#
loop_
_entity.id
_entity.type
_entity.pdbx_description
1 polymer ?
#
loop_
_entity_poly.entity_id
_entity_poly.type
_entity_poly.pdbx_seq_one_letter_code
_entity_poly.pdbx_strand_id
1 'polypeptide(L)'
;MTTTLMDRFVRWNLDFDGDLYGRDERERFRWYEGSTTMAQVQMITVPWVAAALVWAVGAPVAWSLLVLLAVFLVPVTLCSVYVEAKRVDTMPRVWSRKRLIVSALMGLPYLVFGVGFLYRVYPESNAWRSALIGALIGLAVGAVVQAVHTRRLRRRDAVLVGDED
;
A
#
# COMPACT_ATOMS: atom_id res chain seq x y z
N MET A 1 20.65 -20.35 6.98
CA MET A 1 20.10 -19.12 6.39
C MET A 1 20.47 -17.94 7.27
N THR A 2 21.17 -16.94 6.74
CA THR A 2 21.51 -15.70 7.46
C THR A 2 20.25 -14.88 7.71
N THR A 3 19.86 -14.69 8.98
CA THR A 3 18.76 -13.80 9.36
C THR A 3 19.10 -12.37 8.98
N THR A 4 18.23 -11.72 8.20
CA THR A 4 18.36 -10.29 7.85
C THR A 4 17.99 -9.40 9.04
N LEU A 5 18.36 -8.11 8.99
CA LEU A 5 17.89 -7.12 9.99
C LEU A 5 16.36 -7.04 10.04
N MET A 6 15.71 -7.12 8.87
CA MET A 6 14.26 -7.12 8.78
C MET A 6 13.64 -8.36 9.43
N ASP A 7 14.22 -9.55 9.25
CA ASP A 7 13.77 -10.77 9.94
C ASP A 7 13.85 -10.63 11.46
N ARG A 8 14.90 -9.98 11.99
CA ARG A 8 15.04 -9.71 13.42
C ARG A 8 13.99 -8.72 13.91
N PHE A 9 13.77 -7.64 13.16
CA PHE A 9 12.78 -6.63 13.51
C PHE A 9 11.36 -7.18 13.54
N VAL A 10 11.00 -8.01 12.54
CA VAL A 10 9.70 -8.69 12.48
C VAL A 10 9.54 -9.65 13.66
N ARG A 11 10.57 -10.46 13.97
CA ARG A 11 10.58 -11.34 15.15
C ARG A 11 10.46 -10.62 16.48
N TRP A 12 11.02 -9.42 16.57
CA TRP A 12 10.91 -8.61 17.78
C TRP A 12 9.53 -7.97 17.94
N ASN A 13 8.88 -7.56 16.84
CA ASN A 13 7.56 -6.92 16.88
C ASN A 13 6.40 -7.91 16.99
N LEU A 14 6.51 -9.08 16.38
CA LEU A 14 5.42 -10.05 16.32
C LEU A 14 5.61 -11.11 17.40
N ASP A 15 4.50 -11.46 18.06
CA ASP A 15 4.46 -12.60 18.96
C ASP A 15 4.40 -13.92 18.16
N PHE A 16 5.58 -14.48 17.90
CA PHE A 16 5.73 -15.80 17.26
C PHE A 16 5.58 -16.96 18.23
N ASP A 17 5.71 -16.70 19.54
CA ASP A 17 5.71 -17.72 20.59
C ASP A 17 4.27 -18.12 20.94
N GLY A 18 3.29 -17.30 20.55
CA GLY A 18 1.86 -17.60 20.59
C GLY A 18 1.23 -17.34 21.95
N ASP A 19 1.93 -16.67 22.86
CA ASP A 19 1.44 -16.35 24.19
C ASP A 19 0.21 -15.43 24.14
N LEU A 20 0.11 -14.54 23.16
CA LEU A 20 -1.06 -13.65 22.96
C LEU A 20 -2.30 -14.37 22.40
N TYR A 21 -2.12 -15.46 21.66
CA TYR A 21 -3.20 -16.12 20.90
C TYR A 21 -3.55 -17.50 21.45
N GLY A 22 -2.92 -17.89 22.56
CA GLY A 22 -2.89 -19.27 23.03
C GLY A 22 -2.29 -20.21 21.97
N ARG A 23 -2.32 -21.52 22.24
CA ARG A 23 -1.96 -22.54 21.24
C ARG A 23 -3.02 -22.68 20.14
N ASP A 24 -4.01 -21.79 20.05
CA ASP A 24 -5.08 -21.84 19.05
C ASP A 24 -4.75 -20.97 17.83
N GLU A 25 -4.45 -21.63 16.71
CA GLU A 25 -4.20 -20.95 15.45
C GLU A 25 -5.40 -20.13 14.96
N ARG A 26 -6.63 -20.49 15.35
CA ARG A 26 -7.84 -19.77 14.94
C ARG A 26 -7.91 -18.37 15.55
N GLU A 27 -7.45 -18.20 16.79
CA GLU A 27 -7.42 -16.89 17.46
C GLU A 27 -6.38 -15.99 16.78
N ARG A 28 -5.21 -16.54 16.44
CA ARG A 28 -4.20 -15.83 15.65
C ARG A 28 -4.74 -15.36 14.29
N PHE A 29 -5.50 -16.20 13.58
CA PHE A 29 -6.12 -15.81 12.31
C PHE A 29 -7.15 -14.68 12.47
N ARG A 30 -8.02 -14.74 13.50
CA ARG A 30 -9.00 -13.67 13.78
C ARG A 30 -8.33 -12.35 14.12
N TRP A 31 -7.23 -12.40 14.88
CA TRP A 31 -6.43 -11.22 15.17
C TRP A 31 -5.83 -10.61 13.90
N TYR A 32 -5.26 -11.43 13.01
CA TYR A 32 -4.74 -10.94 11.73
C TYR A 32 -5.83 -10.36 10.83
N GLU A 33 -7.02 -10.97 10.79
CA GLU A 33 -8.16 -10.42 10.06
C GLU A 33 -8.60 -9.05 10.60
N GLY A 34 -8.72 -8.93 11.92
CA GLY A 34 -9.09 -7.68 12.59
C GLY A 34 -8.05 -6.56 12.39
N SER A 35 -6.78 -6.86 12.65
CA SER A 35 -5.67 -5.91 12.46
C SER A 35 -5.50 -5.49 11.00
N THR A 36 -5.67 -6.40 10.05
CA THR A 36 -5.66 -6.08 8.61
C THR A 36 -6.83 -5.15 8.27
N THR A 37 -8.02 -5.42 8.80
CA THR A 37 -9.19 -4.56 8.58
C THR A 37 -8.96 -3.16 9.13
N MET A 38 -8.44 -3.05 10.36
CA MET A 38 -8.07 -1.77 10.98
C MET A 38 -7.03 -1.02 10.14
N ALA A 39 -5.95 -1.69 9.72
CA ALA A 39 -4.90 -1.10 8.90
C ALA A 39 -5.45 -0.60 7.55
N GLN A 40 -6.35 -1.35 6.92
CA GLN A 40 -7.01 -0.94 5.69
C GLN A 40 -7.89 0.31 5.89
N VAL A 41 -8.63 0.38 6.99
CA VAL A 41 -9.41 1.58 7.32
C VAL A 41 -8.49 2.78 7.51
N GLN A 42 -7.39 2.65 8.27
CA GLN A 42 -6.40 3.72 8.47
C GLN A 42 -5.76 4.15 7.15
N MET A 43 -5.43 3.20 6.28
CA MET A 43 -4.86 3.43 4.95
C MET A 43 -5.77 4.25 4.03
N ILE A 44 -7.08 4.20 4.27
CA ILE A 44 -8.03 5.03 3.55
C ILE A 44 -8.19 6.36 4.29
N THR A 45 -8.53 6.34 5.57
CA THR A 45 -8.97 7.55 6.28
C THR A 45 -7.84 8.56 6.50
N VAL A 46 -6.64 8.14 6.89
CA VAL A 46 -5.53 9.06 7.21
C VAL A 46 -5.11 9.88 5.98
N PRO A 47 -4.86 9.28 4.80
CA PRO A 47 -4.53 10.04 3.60
C PRO A 47 -5.66 10.99 3.16
N TRP A 48 -6.93 10.58 3.28
CA TRP A 48 -8.06 11.45 2.95
C TRP A 48 -8.16 12.66 3.87
N VAL A 49 -7.91 12.50 5.17
CA VAL A 49 -7.85 13.61 6.12
C VAL A 49 -6.69 14.54 5.79
N ALA A 50 -5.50 14.01 5.49
CA ALA A 50 -4.37 14.83 5.09
C ALA A 50 -4.65 15.61 3.79
N ALA A 51 -5.26 14.96 2.79
CA ALA A 51 -5.70 15.59 1.56
C ALA A 51 -6.72 16.72 1.84
N ALA A 52 -7.73 16.48 2.66
CA ALA A 52 -8.70 17.52 3.04
C ALA A 52 -8.03 18.70 3.75
N LEU A 53 -7.12 18.44 4.70
CA LEU A 53 -6.44 19.46 5.48
C LEU A 53 -5.51 20.34 4.64
N VAL A 54 -4.77 19.78 3.67
CA VAL A 54 -3.91 20.61 2.80
C VAL A 54 -4.74 21.57 1.94
N TRP A 55 -5.95 21.16 1.54
CA TRP A 55 -6.87 22.03 0.79
C TRP A 55 -7.61 23.02 1.69
N ALA A 56 -7.96 22.66 2.92
CA ALA A 56 -8.67 23.54 3.84
C ALA A 56 -7.76 24.60 4.49
N VAL A 57 -6.56 24.20 4.92
CA VAL A 57 -5.65 25.04 5.71
C VAL A 57 -4.51 25.63 4.84
N GLY A 58 -4.08 24.91 3.81
CA GLY A 58 -3.06 25.38 2.87
C GLY A 58 -1.61 25.16 3.33
N ALA A 59 -0.72 26.06 2.90
CA ALA A 59 0.73 25.94 3.06
C ALA A 59 1.24 25.73 4.51
N PRO A 60 0.66 26.33 5.57
CA PRO A 60 1.22 26.23 6.92
C PRO A 60 1.35 24.81 7.47
N VAL A 61 0.44 23.90 7.07
CA VAL A 61 0.43 22.51 7.55
C VAL A 61 0.97 21.51 6.53
N ALA A 62 1.24 21.95 5.29
CA ALA A 62 1.53 21.08 4.17
C ALA A 62 2.75 20.18 4.40
N TRP A 63 3.84 20.74 4.95
CA TRP A 63 5.05 19.99 5.26
C TRP A 63 4.86 19.01 6.42
N SER A 64 4.15 19.41 7.47
CA SER A 64 3.84 18.51 8.60
C SER A 64 2.99 17.33 8.15
N LEU A 65 2.01 17.56 7.28
CA LEU A 65 1.20 16.50 6.69
C LEU A 65 2.02 15.58 5.78
N LEU A 66 2.97 16.13 5.00
CA LEU A 66 3.87 15.31 4.18
C LEU A 66 4.72 14.38 5.03
N VAL A 67 5.31 14.89 6.13
CA VAL A 67 6.08 14.08 7.08
C VAL A 67 5.20 13.00 7.71
N LEU A 68 3.97 13.35 8.13
CA LEU A 68 3.01 12.39 8.68
C LEU A 68 2.71 11.26 7.68
N LEU A 69 2.41 11.61 6.42
CA LEU A 69 2.14 10.61 5.38
C LEU A 69 3.37 9.76 5.07
N ALA A 70 4.58 10.33 5.10
CA ALA A 70 5.82 9.58 4.92
C ALA A 70 6.04 8.57 6.05
N VAL A 71 5.90 9.00 7.32
CA VAL A 71 6.01 8.12 8.50
C VAL A 71 4.95 7.02 8.46
N PHE A 72 3.77 7.31 7.93
CA PHE A 72 2.69 6.35 7.79
C PHE A 72 2.93 5.33 6.64
N LEU A 73 3.45 5.79 5.50
CA LEU A 73 3.62 4.95 4.30
C LEU A 73 4.89 4.09 4.33
N VAL A 74 5.96 4.56 4.99
CA VAL A 74 7.25 3.84 5.06
C VAL A 74 7.10 2.45 5.68
N PRO A 75 6.50 2.26 6.87
CA PRO A 75 6.32 0.93 7.46
C PRO A 75 5.57 -0.05 6.55
N VAL A 76 4.57 0.45 5.82
CA VAL A 76 3.74 -0.39 4.95
C VAL A 76 4.47 -0.78 3.67
N THR A 77 5.28 0.12 3.14
CA THR A 77 6.19 -0.19 2.04
C THR A 77 7.22 -1.24 2.47
N LEU A 78 7.85 -1.06 3.64
CA LEU A 78 8.80 -2.02 4.19
C LEU A 78 8.16 -3.39 4.45
N CYS A 79 6.94 -3.42 5.00
CA CYS A 79 6.17 -4.64 5.20
C CYS A 79 5.86 -5.33 3.86
N SER A 80 5.40 -4.58 2.85
CA SER A 80 5.09 -5.12 1.53
C SER A 80 6.33 -5.73 0.86
N VAL A 81 7.47 -5.04 0.92
CA VAL A 81 8.76 -5.54 0.41
C VAL A 81 9.21 -6.78 1.16
N TYR A 82 9.06 -6.81 2.50
CA TYR A 82 9.38 -7.97 3.31
C TYR A 82 8.56 -9.20 2.91
N VAL A 83 7.24 -9.02 2.79
CA VAL A 83 6.30 -10.08 2.42
C VAL A 83 6.56 -10.59 1.00
N GLU A 84 6.84 -9.69 0.04
CA GLU A 84 7.21 -10.06 -1.33
C GLU A 84 8.55 -10.81 -1.37
N ALA A 85 9.54 -10.42 -0.55
CA ALA A 85 10.82 -11.12 -0.43
C ALA A 85 10.66 -12.56 0.12
N LYS A 86 9.57 -12.84 0.85
CA LYS A 86 9.18 -14.19 1.28
C LYS A 86 8.36 -14.95 0.22
N ARG A 87 8.27 -14.41 -1.01
CA ARG A 87 7.55 -14.99 -2.15
C ARG A 87 6.05 -15.19 -1.88
N VAL A 88 5.48 -14.35 -1.04
CA VAL A 88 4.03 -14.31 -0.85
C VAL A 88 3.43 -13.46 -1.97
N ASP A 89 2.39 -14.00 -2.62
CA ASP A 89 1.64 -13.27 -3.65
C ASP A 89 0.91 -12.07 -3.01
N THR A 90 1.43 -10.86 -3.21
CA THR A 90 0.83 -9.61 -2.70
C THR A 90 -0.13 -8.95 -3.68
N MET A 91 -0.13 -9.40 -4.94
CA MET A 91 -0.94 -8.82 -6.01
C MET A 91 -2.25 -9.58 -6.26
N PRO A 92 -3.36 -8.86 -6.51
CA PRO A 92 -4.63 -9.52 -6.83
C PRO A 92 -4.57 -10.22 -8.19
N ARG A 93 -4.99 -11.49 -8.22
CA ARG A 93 -5.12 -12.31 -9.46
C ARG A 93 -6.26 -11.83 -10.37
N VAL A 94 -7.29 -11.22 -9.78
CA VAL A 94 -8.49 -10.71 -10.45
C VAL A 94 -8.87 -9.36 -9.87
N TRP A 95 -9.13 -8.39 -10.75
CA TRP A 95 -9.65 -7.07 -10.40
C TRP A 95 -11.17 -7.08 -10.45
N SER A 96 -11.80 -7.22 -9.28
CA SER A 96 -13.24 -7.01 -9.13
C SER A 96 -13.55 -5.52 -8.97
N ARG A 97 -14.82 -5.12 -9.20
CA ARG A 97 -15.28 -3.75 -8.95
C ARG A 97 -14.97 -3.29 -7.52
N LYS A 98 -15.17 -4.17 -6.52
CA LYS A 98 -14.81 -3.89 -5.12
C LYS A 98 -13.32 -3.55 -4.97
N ARG A 99 -12.43 -4.34 -5.58
CA ARG A 99 -10.97 -4.11 -5.49
C ARG A 99 -10.56 -2.81 -6.18
N LEU A 100 -11.15 -2.50 -7.34
CA LEU A 100 -10.92 -1.23 -8.02
C LEU A 100 -11.32 -0.04 -7.15
N ILE A 101 -12.50 -0.12 -6.50
CA ILE A 101 -12.96 0.93 -5.58
C ILE A 101 -12.00 1.07 -4.39
N VAL A 102 -11.62 -0.03 -3.74
CA VAL A 102 -10.70 0.01 -2.59
C VAL A 102 -9.33 0.57 -3.00
N SER A 103 -8.77 0.13 -4.11
CA SER A 103 -7.49 0.66 -4.61
C SER A 103 -7.58 2.14 -4.97
N ALA A 104 -8.70 2.60 -5.53
CA ALA A 104 -8.93 4.03 -5.77
C ALA A 104 -9.02 4.80 -4.45
N LEU A 105 -9.77 4.29 -3.47
CA LEU A 105 -9.90 4.92 -2.14
C LEU A 105 -8.58 5.02 -1.39
N MET A 106 -7.66 4.06 -1.59
CA MET A 106 -6.32 4.10 -1.01
C MET A 106 -5.38 5.02 -1.81
N GLY A 107 -5.43 5.00 -3.14
CA GLY A 107 -4.46 5.72 -4.00
C GLY A 107 -4.79 7.19 -4.26
N LEU A 108 -6.06 7.50 -4.55
CA LEU A 108 -6.50 8.86 -4.88
C LEU A 108 -6.16 9.93 -3.83
N PRO A 109 -6.29 9.70 -2.52
CA PRO A 109 -5.98 10.74 -1.54
C PRO A 109 -4.52 11.21 -1.61
N TYR A 110 -3.56 10.34 -1.93
CA TYR A 110 -2.16 10.74 -2.12
C TYR A 110 -1.97 11.64 -3.34
N LEU A 111 -2.70 11.36 -4.43
CA LEU A 111 -2.70 12.21 -5.62
C LEU A 111 -3.32 13.58 -5.31
N VAL A 112 -4.50 13.59 -4.66
CA VAL A 112 -5.19 14.83 -4.26
C VAL A 112 -4.33 15.65 -3.29
N PHE A 113 -3.68 14.98 -2.33
CA PHE A 113 -2.73 15.61 -1.41
C PHE A 113 -1.53 16.18 -2.15
N GLY A 114 -0.87 15.41 -3.03
CA GLY A 114 0.33 15.86 -3.74
C GLY A 114 0.05 17.06 -4.65
N VAL A 115 -1.08 17.05 -5.36
CA VAL A 115 -1.52 18.19 -6.17
C VAL A 115 -1.84 19.39 -5.29
N GLY A 116 -2.59 19.20 -4.20
CA GLY A 116 -2.90 20.26 -3.24
C GLY A 116 -1.66 20.85 -2.58
N PHE A 117 -0.70 20.01 -2.20
CA PHE A 117 0.59 20.39 -1.64
C PHE A 117 1.34 21.28 -2.62
N LEU A 118 1.56 20.83 -3.86
CA LEU A 118 2.31 21.61 -4.86
C LEU A 118 1.60 22.91 -5.21
N TYR A 119 0.28 22.88 -5.37
CA TYR A 119 -0.53 24.05 -5.67
C TYR A 119 -0.48 25.09 -4.53
N ARG A 120 -0.58 24.65 -3.27
CA ARG A 120 -0.60 25.54 -2.10
C ARG A 120 0.76 26.07 -1.70
N VAL A 121 1.83 25.26 -1.87
CA VAL A 121 3.20 25.62 -1.47
C VAL A 121 3.93 26.36 -2.59
N TYR A 122 3.67 26.02 -3.86
CA TYR A 122 4.33 26.60 -5.03
C TYR A 122 3.31 27.08 -6.08
N PRO A 123 2.44 28.06 -5.76
CA PRO A 123 1.33 28.46 -6.63
C PRO A 123 1.77 29.01 -7.99
N GLU A 124 2.89 29.72 -8.04
CA GLU A 124 3.47 30.27 -9.28
C GLU A 124 4.14 29.22 -10.17
N SER A 125 4.33 28.00 -9.65
CA SER A 125 4.97 26.90 -10.37
C SER A 125 3.96 26.07 -11.15
N ASN A 126 4.35 25.64 -12.35
CA ASN A 126 3.62 24.62 -13.11
C ASN A 126 3.82 23.19 -12.53
N ALA A 127 4.51 23.04 -11.40
CA ALA A 127 4.81 21.75 -10.78
C ALA A 127 3.56 20.89 -10.54
N TRP A 128 2.44 21.48 -10.11
CA TRP A 128 1.20 20.73 -9.86
C TRP A 128 0.58 20.17 -11.16
N ARG A 129 0.72 20.88 -12.30
CA ARG A 129 0.29 20.39 -13.62
C ARG A 129 1.16 19.24 -14.08
N SER A 130 2.48 19.39 -13.95
CA SER A 130 3.44 18.33 -14.26
C SER A 130 3.23 17.10 -13.39
N ALA A 131 2.89 17.26 -12.11
CA ALA A 131 2.56 16.17 -11.22
C ALA A 131 1.28 15.43 -11.64
N LEU A 132 0.24 16.14 -12.10
CA LEU A 132 -0.97 15.51 -12.66
C LEU A 132 -0.65 14.68 -13.91
N ILE A 133 0.13 15.24 -14.83
CA ILE A 133 0.56 14.51 -16.05
C ILE A 133 1.39 13.28 -15.66
N GLY A 134 2.35 13.45 -14.76
CA GLY A 134 3.17 12.35 -14.23
C GLY A 134 2.32 11.26 -13.57
N ALA A 135 1.29 11.64 -12.81
CA ALA A 135 0.37 10.69 -12.20
C ALA A 135 -0.45 9.91 -13.24
N LEU A 136 -0.94 10.57 -14.30
CA LEU A 136 -1.64 9.90 -15.40
C LEU A 136 -0.74 8.90 -16.13
N ILE A 137 0.50 9.29 -16.41
CA ILE A 137 1.49 8.39 -17.03
C ILE A 137 1.80 7.22 -16.09
N GLY A 138 2.02 7.50 -14.80
CA GLY A 138 2.27 6.47 -13.78
C GLY A 138 1.12 5.48 -13.65
N LEU A 139 -0.13 5.94 -13.69
CA LEU A 139 -1.32 5.09 -13.70
C LEU A 139 -1.35 4.18 -14.94
N ALA A 140 -1.06 4.73 -16.12
CA ALA A 140 -1.03 3.94 -17.36
C ALA A 140 0.08 2.87 -17.33
N VAL A 141 1.29 3.24 -16.91
CA VAL A 141 2.43 2.32 -16.77
C VAL A 141 2.12 1.24 -15.72
N GLY A 142 1.59 1.63 -14.56
CA GLY A 142 1.21 0.72 -13.50
C GLY A 142 0.16 -0.31 -13.97
N ALA A 143 -0.84 0.13 -14.73
CA ALA A 143 -1.84 -0.76 -15.32
C ALA A 143 -1.21 -1.79 -16.28
N VAL A 144 -0.25 -1.36 -17.11
CA VAL A 144 0.47 -2.25 -18.04
C VAL A 144 1.32 -3.26 -17.27
N VAL A 145 2.12 -2.80 -16.30
CA VAL A 145 2.97 -3.66 -15.47
C VAL A 145 2.12 -4.71 -14.75
N GLN A 146 1.00 -4.29 -14.15
CA GLN A 146 0.06 -5.18 -13.48
C GLN A 146 -0.49 -6.23 -14.46
N ALA A 147 -0.93 -5.81 -15.65
CA ALA A 147 -1.47 -6.73 -16.66
C ALA A 147 -0.44 -7.76 -17.11
N VAL A 148 0.83 -7.36 -17.29
CA VAL A 148 1.93 -8.28 -17.63
C VAL A 148 2.20 -9.24 -16.49
N HIS A 149 2.25 -8.76 -15.25
CA HIS A 149 2.51 -9.59 -14.07
C HIS A 149 1.41 -10.63 -13.87
N THR A 150 0.13 -10.22 -13.93
CA THR A 150 -1.01 -11.15 -13.84
C THR A 150 -1.00 -12.19 -14.96
N ARG A 151 -0.62 -11.81 -16.20
CA ARG A 151 -0.47 -12.77 -17.31
C ARG A 151 0.64 -13.79 -17.05
N ARG A 152 1.79 -13.37 -16.50
CA ARG A 152 2.91 -14.26 -16.16
C ARG A 152 2.54 -15.25 -15.06
N LEU A 153 1.84 -14.79 -14.03
CA LEU A 153 1.35 -15.66 -12.95
C LEU A 153 0.37 -16.71 -13.49
N ARG A 154 -0.63 -16.32 -14.30
CA ARG A 154 -1.57 -17.27 -14.92
C ARG A 154 -0.89 -18.32 -15.78
N ARG A 155 0.18 -17.94 -16.49
CA ARG A 155 0.97 -18.90 -17.28
C ARG A 155 1.74 -19.89 -16.41
N ARG A 156 2.30 -19.44 -15.28
CA ARG A 156 2.99 -20.34 -14.33
C ARG A 156 2.02 -21.35 -13.72
N ASP A 157 0.85 -20.89 -13.31
CA ASP A 157 -0.17 -21.76 -12.70
C ASP A 157 -0.69 -22.80 -13.71
N ALA A 158 -0.89 -22.41 -14.98
CA ALA A 158 -1.33 -23.33 -16.03
C ALA A 158 -0.30 -24.43 -16.36
N VAL A 159 1.00 -24.15 -16.22
CA VAL A 159 2.06 -25.16 -16.41
C VAL A 159 2.05 -26.16 -15.26
N LEU A 160 1.85 -25.71 -14.01
CA LEU A 160 1.82 -26.59 -12.85
C LEU A 160 0.62 -27.56 -12.88
N VAL A 161 -0.54 -27.10 -13.32
CA VAL A 161 -1.74 -27.96 -13.45
C VAL A 161 -1.59 -28.97 -14.59
N GLY A 162 -0.88 -28.62 -15.67
CA GLY A 162 -0.64 -29.53 -16.79
C GLY A 162 0.42 -30.61 -16.55
N ASP A 163 1.24 -30.49 -15.50
CA ASP A 163 2.21 -31.51 -15.06
C ASP A 163 1.59 -32.53 -14.06
N GLU A 164 0.38 -32.26 -13.55
CA GLU A 164 -0.33 -33.11 -12.58
C GLU A 164 -1.32 -34.11 -13.24
N ASP A 165 -1.57 -33.99 -14.55
CA ASP A 165 -2.42 -34.89 -15.37
C ASP A 165 -1.57 -35.84 -16.24
#